data_AF-A0A937HC85-F1
#
_entry.id   AF-A0A937HC85-F1
#
_cell.length_a   1.000
_cell.length_b   1.000
_cell.length_c   1.000
_cell.angle_alpha   90.00
_cell.angle_beta   90.00
_cell.angle_gamma   90.00
#
_symmetry.space_group_name_H-M   'P 1'
#
loop_
_entity.id
_entity.type
_entity.pdbx_description
1 polymer ?
#
loop_
_entity_poly.entity_id
_entity_poly.type
_entity_poly.pdbx_seq_one_letter_code
_entity_poly.pdbx_strand_id
1 'polypeptide(L)'
;MTIFLMLGCLSCAQEKTNDRDYQAVIDHKNNSNFFDALRLRADLNYNTQKRILYTTLSEIDIFGQNYKQTNMTLEYVIRDRLHTAIFLNQEKNLLESMDGSRFSLPQNVKAPALTDAVVNLIGGMYYGAAEVRALAQ
;
A
#
# COMPACT_ATOMS: atom_id res chain seq x y z
N MET A 1 -34.71 51.50 -18.25
CA MET A 1 -34.56 50.56 -19.37
C MET A 1 -33.71 49.40 -18.89
N THR A 2 -34.36 48.27 -18.61
CA THR A 2 -33.77 46.97 -18.36
C THR A 2 -33.03 46.51 -19.62
N ILE A 3 -31.86 45.90 -19.48
CA ILE A 3 -31.43 44.74 -20.28
C ILE A 3 -30.33 43.99 -19.51
N PHE A 4 -30.63 42.74 -19.26
CA PHE A 4 -29.78 41.64 -18.81
C PHE A 4 -29.24 40.95 -20.07
N LEU A 5 -27.99 40.48 -20.12
CA LEU A 5 -27.62 39.22 -20.82
C LEU A 5 -26.17 38.76 -20.55
N MET A 6 -26.14 37.61 -19.88
CA MET A 6 -25.14 36.56 -19.62
C MET A 6 -23.98 36.33 -20.61
N LEU A 7 -22.83 35.86 -20.10
CA LEU A 7 -22.02 34.68 -20.52
C LEU A 7 -20.59 34.85 -19.94
N GLY A 8 -19.92 33.90 -19.30
CA GLY A 8 -20.19 32.53 -18.94
C GLY A 8 -19.11 32.09 -17.93
N CYS A 9 -19.44 31.10 -17.12
CA CYS A 9 -18.58 30.56 -16.06
C CYS A 9 -17.32 29.91 -16.65
N LEU A 10 -16.14 30.44 -16.33
CA LEU A 10 -14.94 29.61 -16.24
C LEU A 10 -14.86 29.10 -14.81
N SER A 11 -15.72 28.12 -14.53
CA SER A 11 -15.47 27.24 -13.40
C SER A 11 -14.17 26.52 -13.70
N CYS A 12 -13.11 26.79 -12.94
CA CYS A 12 -12.01 25.85 -12.85
C CYS A 12 -12.62 24.51 -12.47
N ALA A 13 -12.38 23.49 -13.30
CA ALA A 13 -12.70 22.12 -12.99
C ALA A 13 -11.97 21.75 -11.70
N GLN A 14 -12.70 21.78 -10.60
CA GLN A 14 -12.22 21.30 -9.32
C GLN A 14 -12.11 19.77 -9.47
N GLU A 15 -10.88 19.28 -9.60
CA GLU A 15 -10.56 17.87 -9.60
C GLU A 15 -11.07 17.28 -8.28
N LYS A 16 -12.21 16.59 -8.35
CA LYS A 16 -12.77 15.85 -7.22
C LYS A 16 -11.91 14.61 -7.00
N THR A 17 -10.79 14.75 -6.30
CA THR A 17 -10.20 13.60 -5.60
C THR A 17 -11.24 13.13 -4.58
N ASN A 18 -11.79 11.95 -4.88
CA ASN A 18 -13.00 11.35 -4.34
C ASN A 18 -12.96 11.27 -2.80
N ASP A 19 -13.87 11.93 -2.10
CA ASP A 19 -14.01 11.91 -0.63
C ASP A 19 -14.06 10.48 -0.04
N ARG A 20 -14.47 9.49 -0.84
CA ARG A 20 -14.47 8.06 -0.48
C ARG A 20 -13.08 7.45 -0.28
N ASP A 21 -12.08 7.91 -1.04
CA ASP A 21 -10.70 7.38 -0.98
C ASP A 21 -10.00 7.92 0.28
N TYR A 22 -10.22 9.20 0.59
CA TYR A 22 -9.83 9.79 1.86
C TYR A 22 -10.53 9.15 3.06
N GLN A 23 -11.83 8.85 2.95
CA GLN A 23 -12.57 8.21 4.04
C GLN A 23 -12.09 6.78 4.32
N ALA A 24 -11.79 5.97 3.30
CA ALA A 24 -11.21 4.63 3.47
C ALA A 24 -9.80 4.66 4.11
N VAL A 25 -8.98 5.66 3.76
CA VAL A 25 -7.67 5.90 4.40
C VAL A 25 -7.82 6.30 5.88
N ILE A 26 -8.83 7.11 6.21
CA ILE A 26 -9.12 7.54 7.60
C ILE A 26 -9.68 6.38 8.43
N ASP A 27 -10.53 5.52 7.87
CA ASP A 27 -11.12 4.37 8.56
C ASP A 27 -10.06 3.34 9.00
N HIS A 28 -8.97 3.20 8.24
CA HIS A 28 -7.86 2.34 8.60
C HIS A 28 -6.95 2.93 9.69
N LYS A 29 -6.85 4.26 9.81
CA LYS A 29 -5.93 4.91 10.75
C LYS A 29 -6.30 4.67 12.23
N ASN A 30 -7.57 4.33 12.50
CA ASN A 30 -8.08 4.04 13.84
C ASN A 30 -8.20 2.53 14.13
N ASN A 31 -7.81 1.67 13.17
CA ASN A 31 -7.86 0.23 13.34
C ASN A 31 -6.53 -0.28 13.93
N SER A 32 -6.57 -0.90 15.11
CA SER A 32 -5.37 -1.46 15.78
C SER A 32 -4.65 -2.51 14.94
N ASN A 33 -5.32 -3.11 13.96
CA ASN A 33 -4.76 -4.13 13.09
C ASN A 33 -4.11 -3.53 11.83
N PHE A 34 -4.21 -2.21 11.62
CA PHE A 34 -3.65 -1.54 10.45
C PHE A 34 -2.36 -0.81 10.80
N PHE A 35 -1.26 -1.27 10.20
CA PHE A 35 0.08 -0.74 10.37
C PHE A 35 0.48 -0.07 9.06
N ASP A 36 0.46 1.27 9.06
CA ASP A 36 0.71 2.04 7.84
C ASP A 36 2.13 1.79 7.29
N ALA A 37 2.35 2.02 5.99
CA ALA A 37 3.68 2.03 5.41
C ALA A 37 4.58 3.03 6.15
N LEU A 38 5.83 2.65 6.41
CA LEU A 38 6.82 3.52 7.01
C LEU A 38 7.34 4.56 6.01
N ARG A 39 7.24 4.26 4.71
CA ARG A 39 7.68 5.15 3.64
C ARG A 39 6.69 5.12 2.47
N LEU A 40 6.29 6.29 2.00
CA LEU A 40 5.44 6.44 0.81
C LEU A 40 6.27 6.47 -0.47
N ARG A 41 5.65 6.12 -1.60
CA ARG A 41 6.20 6.19 -2.95
C ARG A 41 5.65 7.38 -3.71
N ALA A 42 5.93 8.58 -3.19
CA ALA A 42 5.38 9.84 -3.67
C ALA A 42 5.94 10.31 -5.02
N ASP A 43 7.00 9.67 -5.52
CA ASP A 43 7.61 9.95 -6.83
C ASP A 43 6.82 9.33 -7.99
N LEU A 44 5.78 8.54 -7.71
CA LEU A 44 4.89 7.96 -8.72
C LEU A 44 3.54 8.69 -8.73
N ASN A 45 2.99 8.92 -9.93
CA ASN A 45 1.70 9.59 -10.14
C ASN A 45 0.48 8.67 -9.89
N TYR A 46 0.50 7.88 -8.81
CA TYR A 46 -0.63 7.06 -8.40
C TYR A 46 -1.48 7.79 -7.34
N ASN A 47 -2.79 7.56 -7.36
CA ASN A 47 -3.71 8.10 -6.35
C ASN A 47 -3.35 7.61 -4.95
N THR A 48 -2.91 6.35 -4.85
CA THR A 48 -2.36 5.79 -3.61
C THR A 48 -0.85 5.65 -3.71
N GLN A 49 -0.13 6.23 -2.76
CA GLN A 49 1.34 6.24 -2.73
C GLN A 49 1.92 5.06 -1.94
N LYS A 50 1.11 4.03 -1.70
CA LYS A 50 1.47 2.84 -0.94
C LYS A 50 0.62 1.66 -1.37
N ARG A 51 1.09 0.45 -1.08
CA ARG A 51 0.35 -0.81 -1.23
C ARG A 51 -0.29 -1.20 0.10
N ILE A 52 -1.19 -2.18 0.09
CA ILE A 52 -1.74 -2.79 1.31
C ILE A 52 -1.60 -4.31 1.23
N LEU A 53 -0.89 -4.88 2.19
CA LEU A 53 -0.86 -6.31 2.46
C LEU A 53 -1.96 -6.65 3.46
N TYR A 54 -3.01 -7.32 3.01
CA TYR A 54 -3.99 -7.95 3.89
C TYR A 54 -3.45 -9.33 4.25
N THR A 55 -3.45 -9.68 5.54
CA THR A 55 -2.91 -10.96 6.01
C THR A 55 -3.77 -11.61 7.07
N THR A 56 -3.82 -12.94 7.06
CA THR A 56 -4.45 -13.77 8.08
C THR A 56 -3.64 -13.82 9.39
N LEU A 57 -2.40 -13.34 9.38
CA LEU A 57 -1.59 -13.23 10.60
C LEU A 57 -2.17 -12.14 11.50
N SER A 58 -2.27 -12.41 12.80
CA SER A 58 -3.00 -11.56 13.75
C SER A 58 -2.12 -10.55 14.49
N GLU A 59 -0.82 -10.82 14.62
CA GLU A 59 0.11 -10.00 15.41
C GLU A 59 1.24 -9.45 14.56
N ILE A 60 1.59 -8.17 14.77
CA ILE A 60 2.68 -7.52 14.04
C ILE A 60 4.05 -8.08 14.42
N ASP A 61 4.24 -8.48 15.68
CA ASP A 61 5.51 -8.99 16.22
C ASP A 61 6.01 -10.25 15.50
N ILE A 62 5.12 -11.00 14.83
CA ILE A 62 5.48 -12.16 14.01
C ILE A 62 6.40 -11.75 12.84
N PHE A 63 6.35 -10.49 12.41
CA PHE A 63 7.21 -9.90 11.40
C PHE A 63 8.53 -9.31 11.96
N GLY A 64 8.78 -9.44 13.27
CA GLY A 64 9.96 -8.88 13.93
C GLY A 64 11.29 -9.61 13.67
N GLN A 65 11.26 -10.81 13.08
CA GLN A 65 12.48 -11.55 12.74
C GLN A 65 13.21 -10.95 11.53
N ASN A 66 14.51 -11.23 11.40
CA ASN A 66 15.30 -10.72 10.28
C ASN A 66 14.90 -11.36 8.95
N TYR A 67 14.94 -10.55 7.89
CA TYR A 67 14.75 -10.99 6.52
C TYR A 67 16.06 -11.59 5.98
N LYS A 68 16.07 -12.90 5.78
CA LYS A 68 17.22 -13.66 5.26
C LYS A 68 18.49 -13.36 6.08
N GLN A 69 19.62 -13.07 5.42
CA GLN A 69 20.89 -12.73 6.06
C GLN A 69 21.09 -11.23 6.25
N THR A 70 20.02 -10.43 6.23
CA THR A 70 20.08 -8.98 6.45
C THR A 70 19.80 -8.63 7.91
N ASN A 71 20.10 -7.39 8.30
CA ASN A 71 19.70 -6.82 9.60
C ASN A 71 18.30 -6.16 9.56
N MET A 72 17.59 -6.24 8.44
CA MET A 72 16.24 -5.69 8.30
C MET A 72 15.22 -6.71 8.82
N THR A 73 14.24 -6.27 9.60
CA THR A 73 13.11 -7.13 9.97
C THR A 73 12.18 -7.37 8.78
N LEU A 74 11.38 -8.45 8.80
CA LEU A 74 10.36 -8.69 7.77
C LEU A 74 9.40 -7.50 7.65
N GLU A 75 9.03 -6.94 8.80
CA GLU A 75 8.18 -5.75 8.90
C GLU A 75 8.82 -4.55 8.18
N TYR A 76 10.10 -4.27 8.42
CA TYR A 76 10.80 -3.16 7.80
C TYR A 76 10.91 -3.33 6.28
N VAL A 77 11.18 -4.56 5.81
CA VAL A 77 11.18 -4.86 4.37
C VAL A 77 9.82 -4.52 3.75
N ILE A 78 8.72 -4.95 4.36
CA ILE A 78 7.37 -4.70 3.83
C ILE A 78 7.01 -3.20 3.91
N ARG A 79 7.11 -2.61 5.10
CA ARG A 79 6.56 -1.27 5.38
C ARG A 79 7.43 -0.13 4.87
N ASP A 80 8.76 -0.27 4.86
CA ASP A 80 9.66 0.78 4.40
C ASP A 80 10.18 0.53 2.98
N ARG A 81 10.77 -0.64 2.75
CA ARG A 81 11.49 -0.90 1.49
C ARG A 81 10.53 -1.11 0.33
N LEU A 82 9.39 -1.75 0.59
CA LEU A 82 8.36 -2.06 -0.40
C LEU A 82 7.13 -1.15 -0.32
N HIS A 83 7.18 -0.06 0.46
CA HIS A 83 6.10 0.94 0.52
C HIS A 83 4.71 0.34 0.78
N THR A 84 4.62 -0.66 1.67
CA THR A 84 3.41 -1.48 1.84
C THR A 84 2.90 -1.42 3.28
N ALA A 85 1.67 -0.95 3.48
CA ALA A 85 0.99 -1.07 4.77
C ALA A 85 0.63 -2.54 5.04
N ILE A 86 0.49 -2.93 6.31
CA ILE A 86 0.06 -4.26 6.73
C ILE A 86 -1.29 -4.14 7.44
N PHE A 87 -2.27 -4.89 6.97
CA PHE A 87 -3.57 -5.05 7.63
C PHE A 87 -3.71 -6.48 8.14
N LEU A 88 -3.64 -6.65 9.45
CA LEU A 88 -3.66 -7.93 10.15
C LEU A 88 -5.08 -8.48 10.32
N ASN A 89 -5.16 -9.77 10.66
CA ASN A 89 -6.39 -10.48 11.00
C ASN A 89 -7.48 -10.39 9.91
N GLN A 90 -7.07 -10.59 8.67
CA GLN A 90 -7.93 -10.59 7.49
C GLN A 90 -8.31 -12.03 7.10
N GLU A 91 -9.39 -12.19 6.34
CA GLU A 91 -9.86 -13.52 5.93
C GLU A 91 -8.90 -14.25 4.99
N LYS A 92 -8.08 -13.50 4.24
CA LYS A 92 -7.15 -14.04 3.24
C LYS A 92 -5.93 -13.15 3.06
N ASN A 93 -4.85 -13.78 2.61
CA ASN A 93 -3.63 -13.07 2.19
C ASN A 93 -3.81 -12.51 0.78
N LEU A 94 -3.73 -11.19 0.63
CA LEU A 94 -3.70 -10.51 -0.67
C LEU A 94 -2.87 -9.23 -0.62
N LEU A 95 -2.32 -8.84 -1.77
CA LEU A 95 -1.67 -7.55 -1.96
C LEU A 95 -2.55 -6.67 -2.86
N GLU A 96 -2.91 -5.48 -2.37
CA GLU A 96 -3.46 -4.40 -3.19
C GLU A 96 -2.31 -3.46 -3.61
N SER A 97 -2.12 -3.27 -4.91
CA SER A 97 -1.09 -2.39 -5.47
C SER A 97 -1.54 -0.91 -5.50
N MET A 98 -0.60 -0.03 -5.84
CA MET A 98 -0.82 1.43 -5.89
C MET A 98 -1.85 1.87 -6.96
N ASP A 99 -2.15 1.02 -7.94
CA ASP A 99 -3.20 1.23 -8.93
C ASP A 99 -4.56 0.63 -8.53
N GLY A 100 -4.65 0.02 -7.34
CA GLY A 100 -5.83 -0.68 -6.83
C GLY A 100 -5.99 -2.13 -7.31
N SER A 101 -5.10 -2.63 -8.17
CA SER A 101 -5.12 -4.04 -8.57
C SER A 101 -4.87 -4.96 -7.36
N ARG A 102 -5.54 -6.11 -7.30
CA ARG A 102 -5.44 -7.06 -6.18
C ARG A 102 -4.90 -8.41 -6.63
N PHE A 103 -3.92 -8.91 -5.88
CA PHE A 103 -3.23 -10.15 -6.17
C PHE A 103 -3.36 -11.12 -5.00
N SER A 104 -3.78 -12.35 -5.28
CA SER A 104 -3.81 -13.42 -4.27
C SER A 104 -2.39 -13.81 -3.87
N LEU A 105 -2.17 -14.01 -2.58
CA LEU A 105 -0.92 -14.54 -2.03
C LEU A 105 -1.13 -15.98 -1.51
N PRO A 106 -0.05 -16.73 -1.22
CA PRO A 106 -0.17 -18.03 -0.55
C PRO A 106 -0.94 -17.90 0.78
N GLN A 107 -1.85 -18.83 1.04
CA GLN A 107 -2.65 -18.89 2.27
C GLN A 107 -1.99 -19.84 3.28
N ASN A 108 -2.31 -19.69 4.57
CA ASN A 108 -1.82 -20.57 5.65
C ASN A 108 -0.27 -20.66 5.74
N VAL A 109 0.42 -19.56 5.46
CA VAL A 109 1.88 -19.46 5.51
C VAL A 109 2.34 -18.61 6.69
N LYS A 110 3.55 -18.89 7.19
CA LYS A 110 4.20 -18.06 8.22
C LYS A 110 4.78 -16.79 7.61
N ALA A 111 5.07 -15.79 8.46
CA ALA A 111 5.57 -14.49 8.03
C ALA A 111 6.76 -14.54 7.06
N PRO A 112 7.83 -15.36 7.23
CA PRO A 112 8.94 -15.39 6.27
C PRO A 112 8.49 -15.74 4.85
N ALA A 113 7.68 -16.80 4.72
CA ALA A 113 7.17 -17.25 3.43
C ALA A 113 6.18 -16.25 2.82
N LEU A 114 5.38 -15.58 3.65
CA LEU A 114 4.50 -14.50 3.19
C LEU A 114 5.32 -13.29 2.69
N THR A 115 6.36 -12.88 3.42
CA THR A 115 7.26 -11.80 3.03
C THR A 115 7.97 -12.12 1.72
N ASP A 116 8.47 -13.36 1.54
CA ASP A 116 9.07 -13.78 0.27
C ASP A 116 8.07 -13.74 -0.88
N ALA A 117 6.81 -14.16 -0.66
CA ALA A 117 5.76 -14.07 -1.68
C ALA A 117 5.47 -12.60 -2.08
N VAL A 118 5.43 -11.68 -1.12
CA VAL A 118 5.26 -10.24 -1.36
C VAL A 118 6.45 -9.68 -2.13
N VAL A 119 7.69 -10.01 -1.74
CA VAL A 119 8.92 -9.60 -2.43
C VAL A 119 8.90 -10.09 -3.88
N ASN A 120 8.56 -11.35 -4.11
CA ASN A 120 8.52 -11.92 -5.47
C ASN A 120 7.44 -11.26 -6.34
N LEU A 121 6.24 -11.07 -5.79
CA LEU A 121 5.14 -10.42 -6.50
C LEU A 121 5.50 -8.97 -6.88
N ILE A 122 5.98 -8.18 -5.91
CA ILE A 122 6.39 -6.79 -6.16
C ILE A 122 7.60 -6.73 -7.09
N GLY A 123 8.55 -7.65 -6.98
CA GLY A 123 9.70 -7.75 -7.87
C GLY A 123 9.32 -8.03 -9.33
N GLY A 124 8.17 -8.66 -9.57
CA GLY A 124 7.58 -8.84 -10.90
C GLY A 124 6.87 -7.60 -11.45
N MET A 125 6.63 -6.57 -10.63
CA MET A 125 6.01 -5.31 -11.06
C MET A 125 7.06 -4.34 -11.62
N TYR A 126 6.67 -3.51 -12.59
CA TYR A 126 7.57 -2.58 -13.28
C TYR A 126 8.38 -1.69 -12.32
N TYR A 127 7.71 -0.98 -11.39
CA TYR A 127 8.39 -0.14 -10.40
C TYR A 127 8.95 -0.91 -9.21
N GLY A 128 8.36 -2.07 -8.88
CA GLY A 128 8.76 -2.89 -7.74
C GLY A 128 10.07 -3.65 -7.95
N ALA A 129 10.46 -3.94 -9.20
CA ALA A 129 11.74 -4.55 -9.52
C ALA A 129 12.95 -3.74 -9.01
N ALA A 130 12.87 -2.41 -9.02
CA ALA A 130 13.92 -1.55 -8.46
C ALA A 130 13.95 -1.61 -6.92
N GLU A 131 12.78 -1.65 -6.29
CA GLU A 131 12.63 -1.74 -4.82
C GLU A 131 13.24 -3.04 -4.30
N VAL A 132 12.95 -4.17 -4.95
CA VAL A 132 13.47 -5.49 -4.58
C VAL A 132 14.97 -5.61 -4.82
N ARG A 133 15.50 -5.08 -5.92
CA ARG A 133 16.96 -5.07 -6.17
C ARG A 133 17.73 -4.33 -5.05
N ALA A 134 17.13 -3.29 -4.49
CA ALA A 134 17.71 -2.52 -3.39
C ALA A 134 17.57 -3.19 -2.01
N LEU A 135 17.07 -4.44 -1.92
CA LEU A 135 17.11 -5.25 -0.71
C LEU A 135 18.39 -6.08 -0.58
N ALA A 136 19.09 -6.32 -1.70
CA ALA A 136 20.30 -7.14 -1.76
C ALA A 136 21.59 -6.31 -1.61
N GLN A 137 21.45 -5.01 -1.32
CA GLN A 137 22.52 -4.03 -1.15
C GLN A 137 22.64 -3.67 0.32
#